data_AF-A0A937X3B7-F1
#
_entry.id   AF-A0A937X3B7-F1
#
_cell.length_a   1.000
_cell.length_b   1.000
_cell.length_c   1.000
_cell.angle_alpha   90.00
_cell.angle_beta   90.00
_cell.angle_gamma   90.00
#
_symmetry.space_group_name_H-M   'P 1'
#
loop_
_entity.id
_entity.type
_entity.pdbx_description
1 polymer ?
#
loop_
_entity_poly.entity_id
_entity_poly.type
_entity_poly.pdbx_seq_one_letter_code
_entity_poly.pdbx_strand_id
1 'polypeptide(L)'
;MPLTLRYGSAGSGKTRACLEEVARELRRPAAANPLILVVPEQASHQTERACLARLGASWRVQVLSFRRLAWRVFQEAGGASRPPITDLGRKLVLRAILQRRAGELGYFGRLADRPGVLDQLSGSLRECRAYEVSAENLLAVADTLGGSRGILGQKLADLATIMGDLARHLEGRYTDPDQSLSLMADRLAAARVCRRAQVWVDGFSGFTPQEYRVLGALLRVADRVTVTLTLDPGRAGAAEGLFTPTLETRERLVQLALDAGAAVEEKGTRAGSVSVSES
;
A
#
# COMPACT_ATOMS: atom_id res chain seq x y z
N MET A 1 15.48 -12.41 6.08
CA MET A 1 15.81 -11.98 4.70
C MET A 1 16.08 -10.49 4.71
N PRO A 2 17.06 -9.94 3.98
CA PRO A 2 17.43 -8.54 4.17
C PRO A 2 16.46 -7.57 3.49
N LEU A 3 16.14 -6.49 4.19
CA LEU A 3 15.61 -5.25 3.62
C LEU A 3 16.79 -4.41 3.13
N THR A 4 16.81 -4.02 1.86
CA THR A 4 17.77 -3.04 1.34
C THR A 4 17.07 -1.70 1.12
N LEU A 5 17.52 -0.66 1.82
CA LEU A 5 17.06 0.72 1.61
C LEU A 5 18.02 1.45 0.68
N ARG A 6 17.50 1.96 -0.43
CA ARG A 6 18.28 2.73 -1.41
C ARG A 6 17.87 4.20 -1.40
N TYR A 7 18.80 5.08 -1.01
CA TYR A 7 18.58 6.52 -0.93
C TYR A 7 19.16 7.26 -2.13
N GLY A 8 18.67 8.47 -2.38
CA GLY A 8 19.16 9.37 -3.41
C GLY A 8 18.16 10.51 -3.67
N SER A 9 18.66 11.68 -4.05
CA SER A 9 17.82 12.83 -4.42
C SER A 9 16.91 12.54 -5.63
N ALA A 10 15.94 13.41 -5.91
CA ALA A 10 15.17 13.32 -7.14
C ALA A 10 16.11 13.39 -8.36
N GLY A 11 15.91 12.53 -9.36
CA GLY A 11 16.79 12.46 -10.53
C GLY A 11 18.15 11.77 -10.32
N SER A 12 18.48 11.30 -9.11
CA SER A 12 19.76 10.60 -8.82
C SER A 12 19.94 9.23 -9.49
N GLY A 13 18.97 8.76 -10.27
CA GLY A 13 19.06 7.49 -10.98
C GLY A 13 18.65 6.25 -10.17
N LYS A 14 17.93 6.39 -9.06
CA LYS A 14 17.45 5.24 -8.24
C LYS A 14 16.70 4.19 -9.07
N THR A 15 15.72 4.61 -9.87
CA THR A 15 14.99 3.74 -10.79
C THR A 15 15.92 3.02 -11.75
N ARG A 16 16.89 3.72 -12.35
CA ARG A 16 17.89 3.13 -13.25
C ARG A 16 18.74 2.08 -12.51
N ALA A 17 19.16 2.37 -11.29
CA ALA A 17 19.93 1.44 -10.46
C ALA A 17 19.12 0.17 -10.14
N CYS A 18 17.83 0.30 -9.82
CA CYS A 18 16.94 -0.85 -9.64
C CYS A 18 16.84 -1.69 -10.92
N LEU A 19 16.62 -1.06 -12.08
CA LEU A 19 16.56 -1.76 -13.37
C LEU A 19 17.87 -2.48 -13.71
N GLU A 20 19.03 -1.89 -13.40
CA GLU A 20 20.34 -2.52 -13.60
C GLU A 20 20.56 -3.69 -12.65
N GLU A 21 20.04 -3.62 -11.42
CA GLU A 21 20.07 -4.72 -10.47
C GLU A 21 19.18 -5.88 -10.95
N VAL A 22 17.95 -5.59 -11.40
CA VAL A 22 17.05 -6.57 -12.04
C VAL A 22 17.73 -7.21 -13.25
N ALA A 23 18.41 -6.42 -14.10
CA ALA A 23 19.15 -6.94 -15.26
C ALA A 23 20.25 -7.93 -14.86
N ARG A 24 20.98 -7.61 -13.79
CA ARG A 24 22.05 -8.44 -13.27
C ARG A 24 21.51 -9.76 -12.72
N GLU A 25 20.44 -9.72 -11.93
CA GLU A 25 19.79 -10.92 -11.39
C GLU A 25 19.15 -11.78 -12.47
N LEU A 26 18.62 -11.17 -13.54
CA LEU A 26 18.06 -11.89 -14.68
C LEU A 26 19.13 -12.71 -15.42
N ARG A 27 20.35 -12.18 -15.55
CA ARG A 27 21.48 -12.84 -16.24
C ARG A 27 22.17 -13.92 -15.39
N ARG A 28 21.98 -13.91 -14.07
CA ARG A 28 22.60 -14.92 -13.21
C ARG A 28 22.00 -16.30 -13.51
N PRO A 29 22.83 -17.36 -13.58
CA PRO A 29 22.38 -18.74 -13.64
C PRO A 29 21.90 -19.15 -12.25
N ALA A 30 20.79 -18.58 -11.80
CA ALA A 30 20.11 -18.94 -10.58
C ALA A 30 18.79 -19.62 -10.94
N ALA A 31 18.24 -20.38 -9.99
CA ALA A 31 16.90 -20.93 -10.06
C ALA A 31 15.89 -19.88 -10.57
N ALA A 32 14.81 -20.35 -11.19
CA ALA A 32 13.69 -19.61 -11.78
C ALA A 32 12.92 -18.64 -10.83
N ASN A 33 13.60 -18.03 -9.87
CA ASN A 33 13.05 -17.13 -8.89
C ASN A 33 12.45 -15.88 -9.58
N PRO A 34 11.23 -15.47 -9.18
CA PRO A 34 10.58 -14.28 -9.72
C PRO A 34 11.35 -13.00 -9.38
N LEU A 35 11.37 -12.07 -10.33
CA LEU A 35 11.90 -10.72 -10.17
C LEU A 35 10.72 -9.74 -10.27
N ILE A 36 10.33 -9.14 -9.16
CA ILE A 36 9.11 -8.31 -9.08
C ILE A 36 9.51 -6.86 -8.82
N LEU A 37 9.12 -5.97 -9.73
CA LEU A 37 9.25 -4.53 -9.56
C LEU A 37 7.87 -3.94 -9.26
N VAL A 38 7.66 -3.56 -8.00
CA VAL A 38 6.47 -2.88 -7.50
C VAL A 38 6.60 -1.37 -7.72
N VAL A 39 5.64 -0.77 -8.42
CA VAL A 39 5.59 0.66 -8.71
C VAL A 39 4.19 1.24 -8.51
N PRO A 40 4.04 2.57 -8.35
CA PRO A 40 2.74 3.20 -8.32
C PRO A 40 1.91 2.85 -9.57
N GLU A 41 0.59 2.76 -9.42
CA GLU A 41 -0.32 2.42 -10.53
C GLU A 41 -0.13 3.37 -11.72
N GLN A 42 0.06 4.66 -11.44
CA GLN A 42 0.25 5.72 -12.44
C GLN A 42 1.56 5.56 -13.24
N ALA A 43 2.57 4.88 -12.69
CA ALA A 43 3.87 4.69 -13.33
C ALA A 43 4.04 3.32 -13.99
N SER A 44 3.11 2.38 -13.75
CA SER A 44 3.23 0.97 -14.15
C SER A 44 3.57 0.76 -15.64
N HIS A 45 2.81 1.37 -16.55
CA HIS A 45 3.01 1.21 -17.99
C HIS A 45 4.34 1.79 -18.49
N GLN A 46 4.74 2.95 -17.96
CA GLN A 46 6.02 3.57 -18.33
C GLN A 46 7.20 2.72 -17.87
N THR A 47 7.14 2.22 -16.64
CA THR A 47 8.18 1.35 -16.07
C THR A 47 8.26 0.02 -16.80
N GLU A 48 7.12 -0.57 -17.18
CA GLU A 48 7.08 -1.81 -17.96
C GLU A 48 7.77 -1.64 -19.32
N ARG A 49 7.47 -0.55 -20.04
CA ARG A 49 8.16 -0.23 -21.29
C ARG A 49 9.67 -0.03 -21.10
N ALA A 50 10.09 0.67 -20.03
CA ALA A 50 11.50 0.88 -19.72
C ALA A 50 12.21 -0.44 -19.38
N CYS A 51 11.55 -1.35 -18.65
CA CYS A 51 12.03 -2.69 -18.38
C CYS A 51 12.20 -3.48 -19.67
N LEU A 52 11.16 -3.56 -20.51
CA LEU A 52 11.19 -4.31 -21.77
C LEU A 52 12.26 -3.80 -22.72
N ALA A 53 12.40 -2.48 -22.87
CA ALA A 53 13.41 -1.88 -23.73
C ALA A 53 14.85 -2.20 -23.29
N ARG A 54 15.08 -2.40 -21.98
CA ARG A 54 16.41 -2.59 -21.41
C ARG A 54 16.77 -4.06 -21.17
N LEU A 55 15.78 -4.88 -20.82
CA LEU A 55 15.95 -6.27 -20.39
C LEU A 55 15.49 -7.28 -21.43
N GLY A 56 14.73 -6.85 -22.43
CA GLY A 56 13.99 -7.73 -23.32
C GLY A 56 12.76 -8.34 -22.64
N ALA A 57 12.00 -9.12 -23.40
CA ALA A 57 10.86 -9.86 -22.86
C ALA A 57 11.36 -11.02 -21.99
N SER A 58 10.91 -11.08 -20.74
CA SER A 58 11.19 -12.19 -19.84
C SER A 58 9.99 -12.48 -18.96
N TRP A 59 9.62 -13.75 -18.84
CA TRP A 59 8.55 -14.20 -17.94
C TRP A 59 8.95 -14.11 -16.46
N ARG A 60 10.26 -14.04 -16.16
CA ARG A 60 10.79 -13.91 -14.78
C ARG A 60 10.62 -12.51 -14.22
N VAL A 61 10.64 -11.48 -15.09
CA VAL A 61 10.53 -10.08 -14.68
C VAL A 61 9.08 -9.63 -14.76
N GLN A 62 8.56 -9.08 -13.68
CA GLN A 62 7.19 -8.59 -13.61
C GLN A 62 7.17 -7.18 -13.04
N VAL A 63 6.58 -6.24 -13.77
CA VAL A 63 6.29 -4.89 -13.28
C VAL A 63 4.84 -4.85 -12.83
N LEU A 64 4.62 -4.65 -11.52
CA LEU A 64 3.30 -4.73 -10.90
C LEU A 64 3.03 -3.50 -10.04
N SER A 65 1.78 -3.11 -9.91
CA SER A 65 1.34 -2.27 -8.79
C SER A 65 0.95 -3.15 -7.59
N PHE A 66 0.80 -2.56 -6.41
CA PHE A 66 0.25 -3.27 -5.25
C PHE A 66 -1.11 -3.92 -5.56
N ARG A 67 -1.98 -3.22 -6.33
CA ARG A 67 -3.29 -3.76 -6.74
C ARG A 67 -3.16 -4.97 -7.65
N ARG A 68 -2.26 -4.93 -8.65
CA ARG A 68 -2.01 -6.07 -9.53
C ARG A 68 -1.36 -7.23 -8.79
N LEU A 69 -0.49 -6.94 -7.84
CA LEU A 69 0.13 -7.95 -6.99
C LEU A 69 -0.90 -8.63 -6.08
N ALA A 70 -1.82 -7.87 -5.49
CA ALA A 70 -2.94 -8.41 -4.71
C ALA A 70 -3.80 -9.36 -5.54
N TRP A 71 -4.13 -8.95 -6.77
CA TRP A 71 -4.87 -9.80 -7.71
C TRP A 71 -4.14 -11.12 -7.97
N ARG A 72 -2.83 -11.10 -8.25
CA ARG A 72 -2.04 -12.34 -8.44
C ARG A 72 -2.01 -13.23 -7.21
N VAL A 73 -1.84 -12.65 -6.03
CA VAL A 73 -1.89 -13.39 -4.76
C VAL A 73 -3.24 -14.08 -4.58
N PHE A 74 -4.35 -13.41 -4.88
CA PHE A 74 -5.68 -14.00 -4.76
C PHE A 74 -5.99 -15.10 -5.77
N GLN A 75 -5.40 -15.02 -6.97
CA GLN A 75 -5.53 -16.09 -7.97
C GLN A 75 -4.85 -17.39 -7.52
N GLU A 76 -3.80 -17.30 -6.70
CA GLU A 76 -3.04 -18.47 -6.24
C GLU A 76 -3.48 -18.98 -4.85
N ALA A 77 -3.69 -18.06 -3.90
CA ALA A 77 -3.97 -18.38 -2.50
C ALA A 77 -5.46 -18.32 -2.14
N GLY A 78 -6.32 -18.00 -3.12
CA GLY A 78 -7.72 -17.70 -2.89
C GLY A 78 -7.93 -16.30 -2.30
N GLY A 79 -9.19 -15.86 -2.26
CA GLY A 79 -9.57 -14.52 -1.79
C GLY A 79 -10.38 -13.72 -2.81
N ALA A 80 -10.37 -14.12 -4.08
CA ALA A 80 -11.17 -13.52 -5.17
C ALA A 80 -12.48 -14.27 -5.49
N SER A 81 -12.95 -15.15 -4.59
CA SER A 81 -14.13 -16.00 -4.84
C SER A 81 -15.45 -15.23 -4.99
N ARG A 82 -15.50 -13.97 -4.54
CA ARG A 82 -16.69 -13.11 -4.62
C ARG A 82 -16.38 -11.88 -5.48
N PRO A 83 -17.37 -11.38 -6.24
CA PRO A 83 -17.18 -10.20 -7.05
C PRO A 83 -16.86 -8.97 -6.17
N PRO A 84 -15.97 -8.08 -6.62
CA PRO A 84 -15.74 -6.81 -5.93
C PRO A 84 -16.98 -5.93 -6.02
N ILE A 85 -17.32 -5.23 -4.93
CA ILE A 85 -18.36 -4.20 -4.98
C ILE A 85 -17.88 -3.02 -5.85
N THR A 86 -18.75 -2.57 -6.75
CA THR A 86 -18.48 -1.38 -7.59
C THR A 86 -18.69 -0.10 -6.79
N ASP A 87 -18.10 1.02 -7.23
CA ASP A 87 -18.29 2.32 -6.56
C ASP A 87 -19.77 2.74 -6.52
N LEU A 88 -20.51 2.51 -7.62
CA LEU A 88 -21.96 2.71 -7.66
C LEU A 88 -22.71 1.75 -6.71
N GLY A 89 -22.37 0.45 -6.74
CA GLY A 89 -22.98 -0.54 -5.85
C GLY A 89 -22.79 -0.16 -4.38
N ARG A 90 -21.60 0.29 -4.00
CA ARG A 90 -21.31 0.77 -2.65
C ARG A 90 -22.19 1.97 -2.30
N LYS A 91 -22.32 2.96 -3.18
CA LYS A 91 -23.19 4.14 -2.95
C LYS A 91 -24.66 3.74 -2.76
N LEU A 92 -25.16 2.77 -3.53
CA LEU A 92 -26.52 2.25 -3.36
C LEU A 92 -26.71 1.57 -2.01
N VAL A 93 -25.73 0.78 -1.56
CA VAL A 93 -25.74 0.18 -0.22
C VAL A 93 -25.71 1.24 0.87
N LEU A 94 -24.85 2.25 0.75
CA LEU A 94 -24.78 3.38 1.69
C LEU A 94 -26.10 4.16 1.74
N ARG A 95 -26.74 4.42 0.60
CA ARG A 95 -28.07 5.04 0.51
C ARG A 95 -29.09 4.24 1.33
N ALA A 96 -29.15 2.93 1.12
CA ALA A 96 -30.07 2.05 1.83
C ALA A 96 -29.80 2.02 3.35
N ILE A 97 -28.52 2.02 3.76
CA ILE A 97 -28.13 2.10 5.18
C ILE A 97 -28.59 3.42 5.80
N LEU A 98 -28.32 4.55 5.15
CA LEU A 98 -28.71 5.87 5.62
C LEU A 98 -30.23 6.01 5.77
N GLN A 99 -30.99 5.49 4.80
CA GLN A 99 -32.46 5.50 4.88
C GLN A 99 -32.99 4.64 6.02
N ARG A 100 -32.45 3.43 6.18
CA ARG A 100 -32.85 2.50 7.26
C ARG A 100 -32.51 3.04 8.66
N ARG A 101 -31.36 3.69 8.80
CA ARG A 101 -30.85 4.22 10.08
C ARG A 101 -31.15 5.71 10.29
N ALA A 102 -31.96 6.34 9.44
CA ALA A 102 -32.14 7.80 9.46
C ALA A 102 -32.57 8.35 10.82
N GLY A 103 -33.41 7.62 11.56
CA GLY A 103 -33.87 8.00 12.90
C GLY A 103 -32.87 7.70 14.04
N GLU A 104 -31.87 6.87 13.79
CA GLU A 104 -30.84 6.47 14.78
C GLU A 104 -29.56 7.31 14.66
N LEU A 105 -29.28 7.84 13.47
CA LEU A 105 -28.08 8.63 13.18
C LEU A 105 -28.23 10.07 13.70
N GLY A 106 -27.27 10.51 14.52
CA GLY A 106 -27.30 11.82 15.16
C GLY A 106 -27.05 12.98 14.19
N TYR A 107 -26.24 12.75 13.15
CA TYR A 107 -25.81 13.76 12.20
C TYR A 107 -26.20 13.41 10.75
N PHE A 108 -25.79 12.24 10.25
CA PHE A 108 -25.94 11.89 8.83
C PHE A 108 -27.37 11.48 8.45
N GLY A 109 -28.22 11.13 9.41
CA GLY A 109 -29.62 10.77 9.16
C GLY A 109 -30.39 11.89 8.45
N ARG A 110 -30.16 13.15 8.85
CA ARG A 110 -30.78 14.34 8.25
C ARG A 110 -30.18 14.74 6.90
N LEU A 111 -29.07 14.12 6.52
CA LEU A 111 -28.31 14.43 5.31
C LEU A 111 -28.47 13.35 4.24
N ALA A 112 -29.24 12.28 4.51
CA ALA A 112 -29.39 11.13 3.63
C ALA A 112 -29.83 11.51 2.20
N ASP A 113 -30.65 12.55 2.07
CA ASP A 113 -31.18 13.03 0.79
C ASP A 113 -30.38 14.14 0.12
N ARG A 114 -29.32 14.66 0.76
CA ARG A 114 -28.53 15.73 0.15
C ARG A 114 -27.59 15.18 -0.94
N PRO A 115 -27.48 15.89 -2.08
CA PRO A 115 -26.55 15.51 -3.13
C PRO A 115 -25.10 15.54 -2.62
N GLY A 116 -24.27 14.58 -3.05
CA GLY A 116 -22.85 14.48 -2.72
C GLY A 116 -22.52 13.87 -1.34
N VAL A 117 -23.50 13.69 -0.45
CA VAL A 117 -23.25 13.08 0.87
C VAL A 117 -22.74 11.64 0.75
N LEU A 118 -23.27 10.86 -0.20
CA LEU A 118 -22.81 9.50 -0.44
C LEU A 118 -21.35 9.45 -0.94
N ASP A 119 -20.93 10.44 -1.74
CA ASP A 119 -19.56 10.51 -2.25
C ASP A 119 -18.59 10.83 -1.10
N GLN A 120 -18.93 11.82 -0.27
CA GLN A 120 -18.13 12.16 0.90
C GLN A 120 -18.04 10.99 1.89
N LEU A 121 -19.18 10.35 2.18
CA LEU A 121 -19.25 9.20 3.08
C LEU A 121 -18.42 8.03 2.54
N SER A 122 -18.57 7.69 1.26
CA SER A 122 -17.77 6.64 0.62
C SER A 122 -16.27 6.96 0.66
N GLY A 123 -15.90 8.22 0.43
CA GLY A 123 -14.51 8.71 0.54
C GLY A 123 -13.94 8.56 1.95
N SER A 124 -14.68 9.01 2.97
CA SER A 124 -14.26 8.88 4.37
C SER A 124 -14.13 7.43 4.81
N LEU A 125 -15.06 6.55 4.39
CA LEU A 125 -14.96 5.12 4.68
C LEU A 125 -13.75 4.49 3.99
N ARG A 126 -13.46 4.86 2.74
CA ARG A 126 -12.26 4.42 2.01
C ARG A 126 -10.98 4.84 2.73
N GLU A 127 -10.92 6.06 3.24
CA GLU A 127 -9.78 6.55 4.02
C GLU A 127 -9.63 5.80 5.35
N CYS A 128 -10.74 5.57 6.07
CA CYS A 128 -10.73 4.74 7.28
C CYS A 128 -10.15 3.35 6.98
N ARG A 129 -10.55 2.72 5.87
CA ARG A 129 -9.96 1.44 5.45
C ARG A 129 -8.47 1.57 5.15
N ALA A 130 -8.06 2.53 4.34
CA ALA A 130 -6.66 2.71 3.93
C ALA A 130 -5.70 2.92 5.13
N TYR A 131 -6.20 3.53 6.20
CA TYR A 131 -5.45 3.75 7.44
C TYR A 131 -5.76 2.74 8.56
N GLU A 132 -6.44 1.64 8.23
CA GLU A 132 -6.81 0.56 9.18
C GLU A 132 -7.60 1.06 10.41
N VAL A 133 -8.40 2.11 10.25
CA VAL A 133 -9.30 2.65 11.29
C VAL A 133 -10.55 1.78 11.38
N SER A 134 -10.74 1.16 12.54
CA SER A 134 -11.90 0.32 12.86
C SER A 134 -13.09 1.12 13.41
N ALA A 135 -14.27 0.50 13.50
CA ALA A 135 -15.46 1.17 14.02
C ALA A 135 -15.29 1.45 15.52
N GLU A 136 -14.59 0.55 16.20
CA GLU A 136 -14.20 0.62 17.59
C GLU A 136 -13.24 1.81 17.83
N ASN A 137 -12.29 2.06 16.92
CA ASN A 137 -11.42 3.24 17.02
C ASN A 137 -12.23 4.54 16.92
N LEU A 138 -13.19 4.62 15.99
CA LEU A 138 -14.04 5.81 15.82
C LEU A 138 -14.91 6.05 17.06
N LEU A 139 -15.50 4.99 17.63
CA LEU A 139 -16.30 5.08 18.85
C LEU A 139 -15.46 5.50 20.06
N ALA A 140 -14.27 4.91 20.24
CA ALA A 140 -13.37 5.29 21.31
C ALA A 140 -13.01 6.79 21.26
N VAL A 141 -12.70 7.31 20.07
CA VAL A 141 -12.42 8.74 19.90
C VAL A 141 -13.69 9.57 20.14
N ALA A 142 -14.85 9.13 19.65
CA ALA A 142 -16.12 9.82 19.93
C ALA A 142 -16.37 9.94 21.44
N ASP A 143 -16.15 8.87 22.21
CA ASP A 143 -16.33 8.84 23.67
C ASP A 143 -15.37 9.81 24.38
N THR A 144 -14.10 9.88 23.96
CA THR A 144 -13.14 10.85 24.51
C THR A 144 -13.55 12.31 24.28
N LEU A 145 -14.32 12.58 23.22
CA LEU A 145 -14.85 13.91 22.89
C LEU A 145 -16.19 14.21 23.57
N GLY A 146 -16.58 13.43 24.58
CA GLY A 146 -17.86 13.56 25.27
C GLY A 146 -19.00 12.83 24.57
N GLY A 147 -18.69 11.83 23.74
CA GLY A 147 -19.65 11.02 23.00
C GLY A 147 -20.48 11.86 22.03
N SER A 148 -21.78 11.61 21.97
CA SER A 148 -22.72 12.30 21.08
C SER A 148 -23.09 13.73 21.52
N ARG A 149 -22.38 14.32 22.50
CA ARG A 149 -22.64 15.69 22.98
C ARG A 149 -22.20 16.78 22.00
N GLY A 150 -21.20 16.50 21.17
CA GLY A 150 -20.68 17.42 20.15
C GLY A 150 -20.88 16.91 18.72
N ILE A 151 -20.89 17.83 17.74
CA ILE A 151 -21.07 17.50 16.31
C ILE A 151 -20.03 16.48 15.83
N LEU A 152 -18.77 16.62 16.26
CA LEU A 152 -17.71 15.69 15.85
C LEU A 152 -17.94 14.28 16.41
N GLY A 153 -18.28 14.16 17.69
CA GLY A 153 -18.58 12.86 18.30
C GLY A 153 -19.79 12.17 17.65
N GLN A 154 -20.85 12.92 17.33
CA GLN A 154 -21.99 12.40 16.56
C GLN A 154 -21.58 11.90 15.17
N LYS A 155 -20.75 12.65 14.44
CA LYS A 155 -20.23 12.22 13.12
C LYS A 155 -19.43 10.92 13.22
N LEU A 156 -18.56 10.80 14.22
CA LEU A 156 -17.72 9.61 14.40
C LEU A 156 -18.56 8.37 14.78
N ALA A 157 -19.54 8.54 15.68
CA ALA A 157 -20.45 7.47 16.07
C ALA A 157 -21.33 7.00 14.89
N ASP A 158 -21.85 7.94 14.11
CA ASP A 158 -22.60 7.62 12.89
C ASP A 158 -21.70 6.91 11.85
N LEU A 159 -20.47 7.39 11.62
CA LEU A 159 -19.51 6.74 10.73
C LEU A 159 -19.21 5.31 11.17
N ALA A 160 -19.01 5.07 12.46
CA ALA A 160 -18.79 3.73 13.01
C ALA A 160 -19.99 2.81 12.73
N THR A 161 -21.20 3.30 12.97
CA THR A 161 -22.45 2.57 12.71
C THR A 161 -22.59 2.22 11.23
N ILE A 162 -22.41 3.19 10.34
CA ILE A 162 -22.48 3.01 8.89
C ILE A 162 -21.41 2.03 8.42
N MET A 163 -20.18 2.14 8.93
CA MET A 163 -19.07 1.26 8.57
C MET A 163 -19.34 -0.19 8.98
N GLY A 164 -19.92 -0.41 10.17
CA GLY A 164 -20.36 -1.72 10.63
C GLY A 164 -21.49 -2.30 9.79
N ASP A 165 -22.51 -1.50 9.47
CA ASP A 165 -23.63 -1.89 8.60
C ASP A 165 -23.14 -2.24 7.18
N LEU A 166 -22.20 -1.47 6.63
CA LEU A 166 -21.58 -1.74 5.33
C LEU A 166 -20.78 -3.05 5.38
N ALA A 167 -19.94 -3.26 6.40
CA ALA A 167 -19.16 -4.49 6.54
C ALA A 167 -20.06 -5.73 6.58
N ARG A 168 -21.13 -5.71 7.40
CA ARG A 168 -22.15 -6.77 7.44
C ARG A 168 -22.88 -6.91 6.12
N HIS A 169 -23.02 -5.83 5.35
CA HIS A 169 -23.61 -5.93 4.03
C HIS A 169 -22.69 -6.66 3.04
N LEU A 170 -21.39 -6.38 3.07
CA LEU A 170 -20.44 -7.00 2.13
C LEU A 170 -20.12 -8.45 2.50
N GLU A 171 -20.17 -8.77 3.79
CA GLU A 171 -19.92 -10.11 4.30
C GLU A 171 -20.77 -11.17 3.56
N GLY A 172 -20.12 -12.27 3.18
CA GLY A 172 -20.77 -13.35 2.44
C GLY A 172 -21.02 -13.07 0.95
N ARG A 173 -21.05 -11.80 0.51
CA ARG A 173 -21.61 -11.39 -0.79
C ARG A 173 -20.61 -10.74 -1.75
N TYR A 174 -19.77 -9.85 -1.25
CA TYR A 174 -18.85 -9.06 -2.07
C TYR A 174 -17.45 -9.02 -1.45
N THR A 175 -16.44 -8.75 -2.28
CA THR A 175 -15.14 -8.29 -1.79
C THR A 175 -15.10 -6.77 -1.73
N ASP A 176 -14.45 -6.21 -0.72
CA ASP A 176 -14.21 -4.77 -0.61
C ASP A 176 -12.86 -4.42 -1.24
N PRO A 177 -12.81 -3.69 -2.37
CA PRO A 177 -11.55 -3.30 -2.99
C PRO A 177 -10.62 -2.51 -2.05
N ASP A 178 -11.18 -1.78 -1.08
CA ASP A 178 -10.41 -0.94 -0.16
C ASP A 178 -9.75 -1.76 0.97
N GLN A 179 -10.02 -3.07 1.06
CA GLN A 179 -9.35 -4.00 1.98
C GLN A 179 -8.40 -4.96 1.26
N SER A 180 -8.23 -4.81 -0.06
CA SER A 180 -7.49 -5.75 -0.89
C SER A 180 -6.03 -5.90 -0.46
N LEU A 181 -5.37 -4.83 0.00
CA LEU A 181 -3.96 -4.91 0.41
C LEU A 181 -3.80 -5.59 1.76
N SER A 182 -4.65 -5.29 2.75
CA SER A 182 -4.64 -6.01 4.04
C SER A 182 -4.91 -7.50 3.84
N LEU A 183 -5.91 -7.87 3.02
CA LEU A 183 -6.21 -9.27 2.72
C LEU A 183 -5.07 -9.95 1.94
N MET A 184 -4.43 -9.23 1.01
CA MET A 184 -3.25 -9.72 0.31
C MET A 184 -2.12 -10.04 1.29
N ALA A 185 -1.85 -9.14 2.25
CA ALA A 185 -0.79 -9.34 3.23
C ALA A 185 -1.00 -10.62 4.04
N ASP A 186 -2.26 -10.91 4.42
CA ASP A 186 -2.62 -12.13 5.16
C ASP A 186 -2.46 -13.41 4.34
N ARG A 187 -2.66 -13.32 3.02
CA ARG A 187 -2.59 -14.47 2.09
C ARG A 187 -1.22 -14.66 1.46
N LEU A 188 -0.30 -13.70 1.62
CA LEU A 188 0.95 -13.65 0.88
C LEU A 188 1.85 -14.88 1.11
N ALA A 189 1.85 -15.43 2.33
CA ALA A 189 2.62 -16.64 2.66
C ALA A 189 2.13 -17.91 1.94
N ALA A 190 0.82 -17.97 1.63
CA ALA A 190 0.22 -19.06 0.89
C ALA A 190 0.43 -18.94 -0.63
N ALA A 191 0.70 -17.74 -1.14
CA ALA A 191 0.96 -17.53 -2.56
C ALA A 191 2.40 -17.93 -2.96
N ARG A 192 2.54 -18.42 -4.19
CA ARG A 192 3.83 -18.79 -4.79
C ARG A 192 4.49 -17.59 -5.49
N VAL A 193 3.70 -16.63 -5.97
CA VAL A 193 4.17 -15.46 -6.74
C VAL A 193 5.32 -14.71 -6.07
N CYS A 194 5.29 -14.56 -4.74
CA CYS A 194 6.32 -13.86 -3.97
C CYS A 194 7.35 -14.79 -3.30
N ARG A 195 7.16 -16.11 -3.36
CA ARG A 195 8.02 -17.07 -2.66
C ARG A 195 9.38 -17.10 -3.34
N ARG A 196 10.44 -16.84 -2.56
CA ARG A 196 11.82 -16.72 -3.08
C ARG A 196 12.00 -15.63 -4.14
N ALA A 197 11.06 -14.69 -4.22
CA ALA A 197 11.16 -13.58 -5.16
C ALA A 197 12.22 -12.58 -4.69
N GLN A 198 12.84 -11.90 -5.65
CA GLN A 198 13.52 -10.63 -5.38
C GLN A 198 12.56 -9.50 -5.73
N VAL A 199 12.29 -8.63 -4.76
CA VAL A 199 11.28 -7.59 -4.87
C VAL A 199 11.95 -6.22 -4.80
N TRP A 200 11.65 -5.36 -5.76
CA TRP A 200 12.01 -3.95 -5.76
C TRP A 200 10.75 -3.12 -5.63
N VAL A 201 10.77 -2.10 -4.78
CA VAL A 201 9.66 -1.15 -4.59
C VAL A 201 10.20 0.23 -4.91
N ASP A 202 9.73 0.83 -6.00
CA ASP A 202 10.27 2.08 -6.54
C ASP A 202 9.18 3.09 -6.91
N GLY A 203 9.46 4.37 -6.72
CA GLY A 203 8.58 5.47 -7.14
C GLY A 203 7.54 5.92 -6.09
N PHE A 204 7.62 5.42 -4.85
CA PHE A 204 6.73 5.83 -3.76
C PHE A 204 7.36 6.95 -2.92
N SER A 205 6.58 7.97 -2.55
CA SER A 205 6.98 9.03 -1.62
C SER A 205 6.75 8.66 -0.15
N GLY A 206 5.87 7.69 0.09
CA GLY A 206 5.48 7.13 1.37
C GLY A 206 4.50 6.00 1.13
N PHE A 207 4.09 5.34 2.20
CA PHE A 207 3.17 4.21 2.16
C PHE A 207 2.02 4.43 3.13
N THR A 208 0.85 3.94 2.76
CA THR A 208 -0.30 3.78 3.66
C THR A 208 -0.05 2.63 4.64
N PRO A 209 -0.75 2.58 5.80
CA PRO A 209 -0.67 1.44 6.72
C PRO A 209 -0.88 0.07 6.06
N GLN A 210 -1.84 -0.05 5.13
CA GLN A 210 -2.03 -1.32 4.41
C GLN A 210 -0.83 -1.68 3.51
N GLU A 211 -0.22 -0.70 2.85
CA GLU A 211 0.98 -0.93 2.04
C GLU A 211 2.18 -1.34 2.93
N TYR A 212 2.34 -0.73 4.11
CA TYR A 212 3.33 -1.18 5.09
C TYR A 212 3.09 -2.62 5.54
N ARG A 213 1.83 -3.00 5.79
CA ARG A 213 1.48 -4.39 6.13
C ARG A 213 1.86 -5.37 5.03
N VAL A 214 1.65 -5.00 3.75
CA VAL A 214 2.11 -5.78 2.60
C VAL A 214 3.64 -5.88 2.55
N LEU A 215 4.36 -4.78 2.75
CA LEU A 215 5.83 -4.78 2.80
C LEU A 215 6.36 -5.69 3.91
N GLY A 216 5.70 -5.70 5.08
CA GLY A 216 6.06 -6.55 6.20
C GLY A 216 5.83 -8.02 5.90
N ALA A 217 4.72 -8.35 5.22
CA ALA A 217 4.46 -9.69 4.72
C ALA A 217 5.50 -10.12 3.67
N LEU A 218 5.86 -9.23 2.74
CA LEU A 218 6.88 -9.49 1.71
C LEU A 218 8.25 -9.81 2.34
N LEU A 219 8.66 -9.08 3.38
CA LEU A 219 9.92 -9.31 4.09
C LEU A 219 10.03 -10.72 4.71
N ARG A 220 8.89 -11.36 5.02
CA ARG A 220 8.85 -12.71 5.57
C ARG A 220 8.88 -13.82 4.50
N VAL A 221 8.55 -13.51 3.24
CA VAL A 221 8.30 -14.53 2.19
C VAL A 221 9.24 -14.41 0.98
N ALA A 222 9.69 -13.19 0.66
CA ALA A 222 10.63 -12.91 -0.41
C ALA A 222 12.08 -13.14 0.06
N ASP A 223 12.98 -13.47 -0.88
CA ASP A 223 14.41 -13.66 -0.57
C ASP A 223 15.11 -12.32 -0.30
N ARG A 224 14.64 -11.25 -0.95
CA ARG A 224 15.16 -9.88 -0.79
C ARG A 224 14.07 -8.87 -1.12
N VAL A 225 13.96 -7.82 -0.31
CA VAL A 225 13.13 -6.65 -0.60
C VAL A 225 14.01 -5.41 -0.64
N THR A 226 13.98 -4.69 -1.75
CA THR A 226 14.70 -3.43 -1.94
C THR A 226 13.69 -2.29 -2.08
N VAL A 227 13.75 -1.30 -1.20
CA VAL A 227 12.86 -0.12 -1.26
C VAL A 227 13.70 1.11 -1.61
N THR A 228 13.27 1.87 -2.62
CA THR A 228 13.89 3.15 -2.93
C THR A 228 13.20 4.28 -2.18
N LEU A 229 13.99 5.21 -1.66
CA LEU A 229 13.49 6.40 -0.96
C LEU A 229 14.13 7.64 -1.57
N THR A 230 13.32 8.66 -1.82
CA THR A 230 13.81 9.95 -2.31
C THR A 230 14.30 10.79 -1.13
N LEU A 231 15.42 10.37 -0.57
CA LEU A 231 16.12 11.04 0.52
C LEU A 231 17.48 11.51 0.02
N ASP A 232 17.82 12.78 0.25
CA ASP A 232 19.18 13.27 0.02
C ASP A 232 20.13 12.63 1.04
N PRO A 233 21.16 11.86 0.61
CA PRO A 233 22.10 11.21 1.54
C PRO A 233 22.83 12.19 2.47
N GLY A 234 23.01 13.45 2.06
CA GLY A 234 23.65 14.48 2.88
C GLY A 234 22.74 15.07 3.97
N ARG A 235 21.43 14.78 3.91
CA ARG A 235 20.41 15.27 4.86
C ARG A 235 19.77 14.16 5.68
N ALA A 236 20.25 12.92 5.55
CA ALA A 236 19.74 11.77 6.31
C ALA A 236 19.91 11.89 7.85
N GLY A 237 20.70 12.87 8.33
CA GLY A 237 20.86 13.20 9.76
C GLY A 237 20.33 14.58 10.16
N ALA A 238 19.71 15.35 9.27
CA ALA A 238 19.16 16.67 9.60
C ALA A 238 17.69 16.51 10.02
N ALA A 239 17.42 16.63 11.33
CA ALA A 239 16.11 16.41 11.94
C ALA A 239 15.05 17.48 11.61
N GLU A 240 15.36 18.49 10.79
CA GLU A 240 14.45 19.61 10.50
C GLU A 240 14.43 19.95 8.99
N GLY A 241 13.25 19.87 8.35
CA GLY A 241 13.01 20.37 6.99
C GLY A 241 12.12 19.48 6.10
N LEU A 242 12.08 19.83 4.79
CA LEU A 242 11.27 19.25 3.69
C LEU A 242 11.26 17.71 3.52
N PHE A 243 12.02 16.96 4.32
CA PHE A 243 12.20 15.51 4.21
C PHE A 243 11.64 14.70 5.40
N THR A 244 10.99 15.34 6.38
CA THR A 244 10.38 14.65 7.54
C THR A 244 9.52 13.44 7.16
N PRO A 245 8.62 13.50 6.16
CA PRO A 245 7.81 12.34 5.78
C PRO A 245 8.63 11.16 5.24
N THR A 246 9.77 11.44 4.60
CA THR A 246 10.66 10.39 4.06
C THR A 246 11.51 9.76 5.16
N LEU A 247 11.89 10.53 6.19
CA LEU A 247 12.55 10.03 7.39
C LEU A 247 11.61 9.13 8.20
N GLU A 248 10.36 9.56 8.42
CA GLU A 248 9.33 8.74 9.07
C GLU A 248 9.09 7.43 8.29
N THR A 249 9.07 7.51 6.96
CA THR A 249 8.97 6.32 6.09
C THR A 249 10.15 5.39 6.28
N ARG A 250 11.38 5.92 6.35
CA ARG A 250 12.58 5.12 6.64
C ARG A 250 12.46 4.42 7.98
N GLU A 251 12.15 5.16 9.05
CA GLU A 251 12.04 4.62 10.41
C GLU A 251 10.99 3.52 10.49
N ARG A 252 9.82 3.72 9.88
CA ARG A 252 8.78 2.68 9.78
C ARG A 252 9.27 1.44 9.04
N LEU A 253 9.99 1.59 7.92
CA LEU A 253 10.53 0.44 7.18
C LEU A 253 11.60 -0.32 7.97
N VAL A 254 12.45 0.39 8.71
CA VAL A 254 13.44 -0.22 9.61
C VAL A 254 12.73 -1.00 10.71
N GLN A 255 11.73 -0.40 11.37
CA GLN A 255 10.95 -1.09 12.40
C GLN A 255 10.25 -2.33 11.85
N LEU A 256 9.63 -2.22 10.67
CA LEU A 256 8.97 -3.33 9.98
C LEU A 256 9.94 -4.49 9.68
N ALA A 257 11.19 -4.18 9.32
CA ALA A 257 12.23 -5.18 9.12
C ALA A 257 12.65 -5.85 10.43
N LEU A 258 12.82 -5.07 11.51
CA LEU A 258 13.12 -5.61 12.84
C LEU A 258 12.01 -6.56 13.31
N ASP A 259 10.74 -6.16 13.17
CA ASP A 259 9.57 -6.96 13.52
C ASP A 259 9.45 -8.25 12.68
N ALA A 260 10.04 -8.25 11.47
CA ALA A 260 10.11 -9.42 10.59
C ALA A 260 11.37 -10.27 10.79
N GLY A 261 12.29 -9.90 11.69
CA GLY A 261 13.59 -10.56 11.86
C GLY A 261 14.51 -10.40 10.64
N ALA A 262 14.34 -9.31 9.88
CA ALA A 262 15.08 -8.99 8.67
C ALA A 262 16.26 -8.05 8.98
N ALA A 263 17.45 -8.37 8.44
CA ALA A 263 18.59 -7.45 8.48
C ALA A 263 18.32 -6.23 7.58
N VAL A 264 18.81 -5.06 7.97
CA VAL A 264 18.67 -3.83 7.18
C VAL A 264 20.02 -3.45 6.56
N GLU A 265 20.06 -3.31 5.24
CA GLU A 265 21.18 -2.79 4.47
C GLU A 265 20.84 -1.41 3.92
N GLU A 266 21.69 -0.41 4.14
CA GLU A 266 21.49 0.95 3.62
C GLU A 266 22.49 1.26 2.49
N LYS A 267 22.00 1.75 1.34
CA LYS A 267 22.80 2.09 0.16
C LYS A 267 22.48 3.50 -0.35
N GLY A 268 23.42 4.44 -0.21
CA GLY A 268 23.30 5.79 -0.75
C GLY A 268 23.68 5.87 -2.23
N THR A 269 22.82 6.48 -3.05
CA THR A 269 23.11 6.84 -4.45
C THR A 269 23.33 8.35 -4.53
N ARG A 270 24.57 8.80 -4.75
CA ARG A 270 24.87 10.22 -4.99
C ARG A 270 24.70 10.53 -6.48
N ALA A 271 24.13 11.68 -6.80
CA ALA A 271 24.15 12.20 -8.16
C ALA A 271 25.62 12.49 -8.52
N GLY A 272 26.22 11.67 -9.41
CA GLY A 272 27.54 11.96 -9.96
C GLY A 272 28.56 10.82 -10.02
N SER A 273 28.30 9.60 -9.52
CA SER A 273 29.24 8.49 -9.73
C SER A 273 28.99 7.82 -11.10
N VAL A 274 29.19 8.58 -12.18
CA VAL A 274 29.75 8.00 -13.40
C VAL A 274 31.21 7.80 -13.05
N SER A 275 31.60 6.53 -12.86
CA SER A 275 32.99 6.15 -12.86
C SER A 275 33.60 6.58 -14.20
N VAL A 276 34.30 7.72 -14.19
CA VAL A 276 35.37 7.96 -15.16
C VAL A 276 36.42 6.91 -14.81
N SER A 277 36.39 5.79 -15.53
CA SER A 277 37.56 4.94 -15.65
C SER A 277 38.60 5.75 -16.40
N GLU A 278 39.55 6.33 -15.68
CA GLU A 278 40.85 6.64 -16.26
C GLU A 278 41.54 5.30 -16.53
N SER A 279 41.66 4.98 -17.81
CA SER A 279 42.67 4.10 -18.40
C SER A 279 42.94 4.63 -19.80
#